data_AF-A0AAF0QRZ1-F1
#
_entry.id   AF-A0AAF0QRZ1-F1
#
_cell.length_a   1.000
_cell.length_b   1.000
_cell.length_c   1.000
_cell.angle_alpha   90.00
_cell.angle_beta   90.00
_cell.angle_gamma   90.00
#
_symmetry.space_group_name_H-M   'P 1'
#
loop_
_entity.id
_entity.type
_entity.pdbx_description
1 polymer ?
#
loop_
_entity_poly.entity_id
_entity_poly.type
_entity_poly.pdbx_seq_one_letter_code
_entity_poly.pdbx_strand_id
1 'polypeptide(L)'
;MISRNWRIPWELVEIMEDIHNMLGKITVNVRHIFREANQLADCIANSAVNREDKHIFLNFQQLPSKGRKLLNIDKYQVPSVRIKTRKINLYNNGQHA
;
A
#
# COMPACT_ATOMS: atom_id res chain seq x y z
N MET A 1 -7.28 -21.19 -19.70
CA MET A 1 -8.72 -21.20 -19.38
C MET A 1 -8.90 -20.50 -18.03
N ILE A 2 -9.54 -19.34 -17.99
CA ILE A 2 -9.84 -18.66 -16.71
C ILE A 2 -11.14 -19.31 -16.20
N SER A 3 -11.05 -20.06 -15.10
CA SER A 3 -12.21 -20.66 -14.43
C SER A 3 -13.20 -19.54 -14.06
N ARG A 4 -14.40 -19.53 -14.66
CA ARG A 4 -15.46 -18.50 -14.47
C ARG A 4 -16.12 -18.53 -13.08
N ASN A 5 -15.40 -18.93 -12.04
CA ASN A 5 -15.91 -19.04 -10.68
C ASN A 5 -15.60 -17.75 -9.91
N TRP A 6 -16.08 -16.60 -10.39
CA TRP A 6 -16.04 -15.38 -9.59
C TRP A 6 -17.17 -15.44 -8.58
N ARG A 7 -16.88 -15.98 -7.38
CA ARG A 7 -17.75 -15.74 -6.22
C ARG A 7 -17.63 -14.26 -5.89
N ILE A 8 -18.74 -13.55 -5.97
CA ILE A 8 -18.82 -12.15 -5.54
C ILE A 8 -18.53 -12.13 -4.04
N PRO A 9 -17.49 -11.43 -3.59
CA PRO A 9 -17.19 -11.31 -2.16
C PRO A 9 -18.18 -10.31 -1.55
N TRP A 10 -19.36 -10.80 -1.18
CA TRP A 10 -20.42 -9.99 -0.58
C TRP A 10 -19.95 -9.19 0.65
N GLU A 11 -18.95 -9.70 1.37
CA GLU A 11 -18.25 -8.97 2.46
C GLU A 11 -17.69 -7.61 2.00
N LEU A 12 -17.24 -7.49 0.75
CA LEU A 12 -16.77 -6.20 0.21
C LEU A 12 -17.92 -5.24 -0.07
N VAL A 13 -19.13 -5.75 -0.35
CA VAL A 13 -20.31 -4.92 -0.62
C VAL A 13 -20.72 -4.19 0.65
N GLU A 14 -20.78 -4.88 1.79
CA GLU A 14 -21.08 -4.26 3.08
C GLU A 14 -20.08 -3.15 3.43
N ILE A 15 -18.78 -3.42 3.27
CA ILE A 15 -17.72 -2.42 3.48
C ILE A 15 -17.87 -1.23 2.52
N MET A 16 -18.20 -1.49 1.26
CA MET A 16 -18.43 -0.42 0.27
C MET A 16 -19.64 0.44 0.63
N GLU A 17 -20.75 -0.15 1.05
CA GLU A 17 -21.96 0.58 1.46
C GLU A 17 -21.69 1.47 2.68
N ASP A 18 -20.96 0.96 3.67
CA ASP A 18 -20.53 1.73 4.83
C ASP A 18 -19.66 2.93 4.43
N ILE A 19 -18.70 2.72 3.53
CA ILE A 19 -17.86 3.80 2.99
C ILE A 19 -18.73 4.84 2.27
N HIS A 20 -19.68 4.42 1.42
CA HIS A 20 -20.56 5.36 0.71
C HIS A 20 -21.44 6.16 1.68
N ASN A 21 -21.98 5.51 2.72
CA ASN A 21 -22.74 6.17 3.77
C ASN A 21 -21.90 7.20 4.53
N MET A 22 -20.63 6.91 4.80
CA MET A 22 -19.71 7.87 5.41
C MET A 22 -19.40 9.02 4.45
N LEU A 23 -19.12 8.74 3.18
CA LEU A 23 -18.85 9.74 2.16
C LEU A 23 -20.05 10.68 1.94
N GLY A 24 -21.29 10.19 2.04
CA GLY A 24 -22.49 11.02 1.93
C GLY A 24 -22.70 12.01 3.09
N LYS A 25 -22.09 11.75 4.26
CA LYS A 25 -22.21 12.61 5.46
C LYS A 25 -21.23 13.78 5.47
N ILE A 26 -20.22 13.76 4.60
CA ILE A 26 -19.15 14.76 4.55
C ILE A 26 -18.94 15.23 3.11
N THR A 27 -18.44 16.45 2.92
CA THR A 27 -18.09 16.91 1.56
C THR A 27 -16.74 16.30 1.19
N VAL A 28 -16.73 15.31 0.30
CA VAL A 28 -15.52 14.59 -0.12
C VAL A 28 -15.30 14.73 -1.63
N ASN A 29 -14.04 14.92 -2.02
CA ASN A 29 -13.59 14.89 -3.40
C ASN A 29 -12.65 13.69 -3.58
N VAL A 30 -13.11 12.66 -4.30
CA VAL A 30 -12.29 11.48 -4.61
C VAL A 30 -11.45 11.77 -5.85
N ARG A 31 -10.13 11.69 -5.71
CA ARG A 31 -9.17 11.90 -6.81
C ARG A 31 -8.21 10.74 -6.91
N HIS A 32 -7.84 10.39 -8.14
CA HIS A 32 -6.70 9.52 -8.39
C HIS A 32 -5.42 10.33 -8.20
N ILE A 33 -4.57 9.88 -7.29
CA ILE A 33 -3.27 10.49 -7.03
C ILE A 33 -2.14 9.56 -7.45
N PHE A 34 -0.99 10.15 -7.72
CA PHE A 34 0.24 9.39 -7.96
C PHE A 34 0.56 8.50 -6.77
N ARG A 35 1.08 7.31 -7.06
CA ARG A 35 1.35 6.29 -6.04
C ARG A 35 2.38 6.79 -5.02
N GLU A 36 3.30 7.64 -5.45
CA GLU A 36 4.33 8.30 -4.64
C GLU A 36 3.70 9.03 -3.45
N ALA A 37 2.62 9.79 -3.69
CA ALA A 37 1.88 10.51 -2.65
C ALA A 37 1.16 9.56 -1.68
N ASN A 38 0.90 8.31 -2.09
CA ASN A 38 0.25 7.28 -1.27
C ASN A 38 1.23 6.37 -0.52
N GLN A 39 2.55 6.55 -0.66
CA GLN A 39 3.54 5.65 -0.04
C GLN A 39 3.44 5.63 1.50
N LEU A 40 3.11 6.77 2.13
CA LEU A 40 2.95 6.84 3.58
C LEU A 40 1.72 6.06 4.04
N ALA A 41 0.58 6.20 3.35
CA ALA A 41 -0.63 5.44 3.62
C ALA A 41 -0.40 3.94 3.47
N ASP A 42 0.26 3.51 2.37
CA ASP A 42 0.69 2.13 2.16
C ASP A 42 1.58 1.64 3.32
N CYS A 43 2.53 2.46 3.78
CA CYS A 43 3.44 2.10 4.87
C CYS A 43 2.69 1.90 6.21
N ILE A 44 1.72 2.77 6.51
CA ILE A 44 0.91 2.68 7.73
C ILE A 44 0.00 1.46 7.67
N ALA A 45 -0.71 1.24 6.56
CA ALA A 45 -1.57 0.07 6.37
C ALA A 45 -0.78 -1.24 6.50
N ASN A 46 0.39 -1.33 5.87
CA ASN A 46 1.26 -2.51 5.98
C ASN A 46 1.78 -2.76 7.41
N SER A 47 1.90 -1.72 8.25
CA SER A 47 2.32 -1.89 9.64
C SER A 47 1.24 -2.56 10.51
N ALA A 48 -0.03 -2.47 10.10
CA ALA A 48 -1.17 -3.06 10.79
C ALA A 48 -1.43 -4.52 10.39
N VAL A 49 -0.90 -5.00 9.25
CA VAL A 49 -1.17 -6.36 8.74
C VAL A 49 -0.81 -7.46 9.76
N ASN A 50 0.22 -7.25 10.57
CA ASN A 50 0.68 -8.23 11.56
C ASN A 50 0.23 -7.87 12.99
N ARG A 51 -0.74 -6.97 13.16
CA ARG A 51 -1.21 -6.47 14.46
C ARG A 51 -2.72 -6.62 14.55
N GLU A 52 -3.20 -7.18 15.65
CA GLU A 52 -4.64 -7.27 15.94
C GLU A 52 -5.18 -5.95 16.51
N ASP A 53 -4.30 -5.12 17.07
CA ASP A 53 -4.67 -3.88 17.76
C ASP A 53 -4.72 -2.66 16.83
N LYS A 54 -5.72 -1.80 17.06
CA LYS A 54 -5.77 -0.47 16.43
C LYS A 54 -4.66 0.42 16.97
N HIS A 55 -3.71 0.78 16.12
CA HIS A 55 -2.62 1.68 16.48
C HIS A 55 -2.81 3.07 15.87
N ILE A 56 -2.77 4.10 16.72
CA ILE A 56 -2.97 5.50 16.34
C ILE A 56 -1.65 6.24 16.57
N PHE A 57 -1.14 6.87 15.52
CA PHE A 57 0.04 7.74 15.58
C PHE A 57 -0.43 9.20 15.66
N LEU A 58 -0.17 9.86 16.78
CA LEU A 58 -0.55 11.27 17.01
C LEU A 58 0.62 12.24 16.80
N ASN A 59 1.86 11.73 16.79
CA ASN A 59 3.03 12.55 16.57
C ASN A 59 4.03 11.89 15.60
N PHE A 60 4.94 12.72 15.09
CA PHE A 60 5.95 12.29 14.12
C PHE A 60 6.87 11.20 14.69
N GLN A 61 7.20 11.27 15.98
CA GLN A 61 8.14 10.37 16.65
C GLN A 61 7.57 8.96 16.82
N GLN A 62 6.25 8.82 16.95
CA GLN A 62 5.56 7.54 17.06
C GLN A 62 5.55 6.77 15.72
N LEU A 63 5.73 7.44 14.58
CA LEU A 63 5.79 6.76 13.29
C LEU A 63 7.02 5.84 13.18
N PRO A 64 6.87 4.66 12.57
CA PRO A 64 8.00 3.81 12.25
C PRO A 64 9.02 4.57 11.39
N SER A 65 10.30 4.20 11.51
CA SER A 65 11.40 4.86 10.80
C SER A 65 11.16 5.03 9.30
N LYS A 66 10.57 4.01 8.65
CA LYS A 66 10.17 4.04 7.25
C LYS A 66 9.11 5.11 6.97
N GLY A 67 8.07 5.21 7.80
CA GLY A 67 7.02 6.23 7.68
C GLY A 67 7.57 7.65 7.84
N ARG A 68 8.44 7.86 8.85
CA ARG A 68 9.13 9.14 9.06
C ARG A 68 9.97 9.56 7.86
N LYS A 69 10.71 8.61 7.25
CA LYS A 69 11.50 8.87 6.05
C LYS A 69 10.63 9.28 4.87
N LEU A 70 9.51 8.59 4.64
CA LEU A 70 8.56 8.91 3.56
C LEU A 70 7.98 10.32 3.73
N LEU A 71 7.57 10.68 4.94
CA LEU A 71 7.03 12.01 5.24
C LEU A 71 8.08 13.11 5.01
N ASN A 72 9.33 12.88 5.39
CA ASN A 72 10.41 13.82 5.11
C ASN A 72 10.68 13.97 3.60
N ILE A 73 10.72 12.88 2.84
CA ILE A 73 10.91 12.91 1.38
C ILE A 73 9.81 13.76 0.71
N ASP A 74 8.56 13.54 1.11
CA ASP A 74 7.42 14.29 0.61
C ASP A 74 7.51 15.79 1.00
N LYS A 75 7.83 16.08 2.27
CA LYS A 75 8.02 17.45 2.77
C LYS A 75 9.13 18.21 2.03
N TYR A 76 10.22 17.53 1.67
CA TYR A 76 11.32 18.11 0.91
C TYR A 76 11.11 18.06 -0.61
N GLN A 77 9.95 17.56 -1.08
CA GLN A 77 9.63 17.39 -2.50
C GLN A 77 10.72 16.63 -3.28
N VAL A 78 11.36 15.66 -2.63
CA VAL A 78 12.44 14.89 -3.24
C VAL A 78 11.83 13.81 -4.14
N PRO A 79 12.16 13.76 -5.44
CA PRO A 79 11.65 12.73 -6.34
C PRO A 79 12.05 11.32 -5.86
N SER A 80 11.10 10.38 -5.84
CA SER A 80 11.37 8.98 -5.52
C SER A 80 11.45 8.14 -6.80
N VAL A 81 12.55 7.40 -7.00
CA VAL A 81 12.71 6.49 -8.15
C VAL A 81 12.66 5.04 -7.66
N ARG A 82 11.78 4.22 -8.25
CA ARG A 82 11.73 2.78 -7.99
C ARG A 82 12.47 2.02 -9.09
N ILE A 83 13.61 1.43 -8.73
CA ILE A 83 14.37 0.55 -9.62
C ILE A 83 13.86 -0.88 -9.42
N LYS A 84 13.40 -1.52 -10.50
CA LYS A 84 13.09 -2.95 -10.52
C LYS A 84 14.23 -3.70 -11.18
N THR A 85 15.10 -4.31 -10.39
CA THR A 85 16.16 -5.17 -10.91
C THR A 85 15.59 -6.54 -11.29
N ARG A 86 15.87 -7.03 -12.51
CA ARG A 86 15.58 -8.43 -12.86
C ARG A 86 16.64 -9.33 -12.23
N LYS A 87 16.22 -10.43 -11.59
CA LYS A 87 17.14 -11.50 -11.20
C LYS A 87 17.56 -12.26 -12.46
N ILE A 88 18.85 -12.24 -12.78
CA ILE A 88 19.41 -13.06 -13.86
C ILE A 88 19.89 -14.36 -13.21
N ASN A 89 19.22 -15.47 -13.49
CA ASN A 89 19.70 -16.78 -13.09
C ASN A 89 20.78 -17.20 -14.09
N LEU A 90 22.05 -17.20 -13.66
CA LEU A 90 23.13 -17.78 -14.43
C LEU A 90 23.05 -19.30 -14.27
N TYR A 91 22.70 -20.01 -15.34
CA TYR A 91 22.81 -21.46 -15.37
C TYR A 91 24.29 -21.83 -15.52
N ASN A 92 24.88 -22.39 -14.47
CA ASN A 92 26.19 -23.02 -14.57
C ASN A 92 26.03 -24.35 -15.33
N ASN A 93 26.30 -24.34 -16.63
CA ASN A 93 26.49 -25.55 -17.42
C ASN A 93 27.86 -26.17 -17.06
N GLY A 94 27.91 -26.85 -15.92
CA GLY A 94 29.06 -27.63 -15.50
C GLY A 94 28.63 -29.04 -15.16
N GLN A 95 29.24 -30.01 -15.85
CA GLN A 95 29.23 -31.47 -15.65
C GLN A 95 28.36 -32.26 -16.64
N HIS A 96 29.00 -32.67 -17.74
CA HIS A 96 29.02 -34.06 -18.23
C HIS A 96 30.20 -34.18 -19.21
N ALA A 97 31.35 -34.63 -18.69
CA ALA A 97 32.43 -35.24 -19.44
C ALA A 97 32.92 -36.43 -18.60
#